data_AF-A0A2G6BT87-F1
#
_entry.id   AF-A0A2G6BT87-F1
#
_cell.length_a   1.000
_cell.length_b   1.000
_cell.length_c   1.000
_cell.angle_alpha   90.00
_cell.angle_beta   90.00
_cell.angle_gamma   90.00
#
_symmetry.space_group_name_H-M   'P 1'
#
loop_
_entity.id
_entity.type
_entity.pdbx_description
1 polymer ?
#
loop_
_entity_poly.entity_id
_entity_poly.type
_entity_poly.pdbx_seq_one_letter_code
_entity_poly.pdbx_strand_id
1 'polypeptide(L)'
;MRSVFYFILGVVVVYLLSSCSEDSSSPTENSDSNYRVVKEIRRNYNQDSEIWMLNSERTISYDAYNRIKNDRNYYDSDSYFTNKGFTYDNNSVVIPKGMEYFDGEDDYFSNVSLSYEDGKIKEAIGSQDDGTGVLEETLKSIFTYDGDLLTRSVQYYKYNGSWIKEFERNWLYLDGRLSEYIINWVEEDEKDKYLYTWENDKLIGMTHYVWSSSWEKIYKNVYSYADGKVAEKKEYIIYQGDWVLNNKSIYQYDNEYLSSIRTYSEIGSGKSKVSFSYDSKWNYTGFINYIWNEDDNGYIPSIKQEIVYEEGKGNYEDINKVLYPEYYYTGLNDVDPDPRVEDEYYKNKGKNLFSSDRK
;
A
#
# COMPACT_ATOMS: atom_id res chain seq x y z
N MET A 1 25.23 5.11 -7.15
CA MET A 1 23.97 4.35 -7.04
C MET A 1 22.87 5.37 -7.15
N ARG A 2 22.05 5.29 -8.20
CA ARG A 2 20.81 6.07 -8.22
C ARG A 2 19.87 5.36 -7.25
N SER A 3 19.28 6.09 -6.31
CA SER A 3 18.04 5.61 -5.70
C SER A 3 17.00 5.66 -6.80
N VAL A 4 16.79 4.52 -7.48
CA VAL A 4 15.68 4.36 -8.42
C VAL A 4 14.42 4.31 -7.55
N PHE A 5 13.91 5.50 -7.25
CA PHE A 5 12.81 5.66 -6.32
C PHE A 5 11.56 5.04 -6.88
N TYR A 6 10.88 4.27 -6.05
CA TYR A 6 9.68 3.54 -6.42
C TYR A 6 8.53 4.52 -6.77
N PHE A 7 8.44 5.01 -8.00
CA PHE A 7 7.40 5.99 -8.40
C PHE A 7 5.95 5.45 -8.30
N ILE A 8 5.77 4.16 -7.96
CA ILE A 8 4.47 3.53 -7.65
C ILE A 8 4.40 2.98 -6.20
N LEU A 9 5.54 2.77 -5.51
CA LEU A 9 5.58 2.14 -4.17
C LEU A 9 6.12 3.06 -3.06
N GLY A 10 6.82 4.13 -3.45
CA GLY A 10 7.29 5.22 -2.61
C GLY A 10 6.27 6.33 -2.46
N VAL A 11 5.15 6.29 -3.20
CA VAL A 11 3.96 7.11 -2.93
C VAL A 11 3.23 6.54 -1.71
N VAL A 12 3.81 6.71 -0.51
CA VAL A 12 3.20 6.31 0.77
C VAL A 12 3.10 7.50 1.73
N VAL A 13 2.58 8.61 1.23
CA VAL A 13 1.59 9.41 1.97
C VAL A 13 0.51 9.87 0.98
N VAL A 14 -0.76 9.87 1.43
CA VAL A 14 -1.96 10.39 0.72
C VAL A 14 -2.67 9.44 -0.27
N TYR A 15 -3.39 8.52 0.34
CA TYR A 15 -4.72 8.05 -0.07
C TYR A 15 -5.56 9.16 -0.74
N LEU A 16 -6.25 8.90 -1.86
CA LEU A 16 -7.66 9.29 -2.15
C LEU A 16 -7.95 9.69 -3.63
N LEU A 17 -8.48 8.73 -4.39
CA LEU A 17 -9.16 8.82 -5.71
C LEU A 17 -9.95 7.49 -5.88
N SER A 18 -10.79 7.18 -6.89
CA SER A 18 -11.72 7.96 -7.72
C SER A 18 -12.72 7.04 -8.46
N SER A 19 -14.02 7.33 -8.45
CA SER A 19 -15.02 6.64 -9.30
C SER A 19 -15.15 7.31 -10.68
N CYS A 20 -14.44 6.79 -11.68
CA CYS A 20 -14.60 7.17 -13.09
C CYS A 20 -14.89 5.94 -13.96
N SER A 21 -16.17 5.55 -14.02
CA SER A 21 -16.70 4.68 -15.08
C SER A 21 -18.10 5.15 -15.50
N GLU A 22 -18.13 5.88 -16.61
CA GLU A 22 -19.25 6.15 -17.52
C GLU A 22 -20.55 6.80 -17.04
N ASP A 23 -20.86 6.88 -15.74
CA ASP A 23 -22.15 7.43 -15.32
C ASP A 23 -22.08 8.60 -14.34
N SER A 24 -23.08 9.48 -14.49
CA SER A 24 -23.45 10.54 -13.56
C SER A 24 -24.00 10.02 -12.22
N SER A 25 -23.98 8.70 -12.03
CA SER A 25 -24.35 8.05 -10.79
C SER A 25 -23.37 8.41 -9.68
N SER A 26 -23.94 8.82 -8.55
CA SER A 26 -23.39 8.67 -7.21
C SER A 26 -22.52 7.42 -7.05
N PRO A 27 -21.52 7.40 -6.13
CA PRO A 27 -20.84 6.16 -5.76
C PRO A 27 -21.89 5.07 -5.50
N THR A 28 -21.64 3.90 -6.10
CA THR A 28 -22.56 2.76 -6.15
C THR A 28 -23.16 2.53 -4.76
N GLU A 29 -24.44 2.16 -4.70
CA GLU A 29 -25.18 2.12 -3.42
C GLU A 29 -24.66 1.10 -2.39
N ASN A 30 -23.62 0.33 -2.74
CA ASN A 30 -23.09 -0.80 -1.99
C ASN A 30 -21.66 -0.57 -1.45
N SER A 31 -21.16 0.66 -1.29
CA SER A 31 -20.06 0.87 -0.32
C SER A 31 -20.66 0.93 1.09
N ASP A 32 -20.70 -0.23 1.76
CA ASP A 32 -21.32 -0.39 3.08
C ASP A 32 -20.63 0.44 4.19
N SER A 33 -19.42 0.94 3.91
CA SER A 33 -18.73 1.92 4.75
C SER A 33 -19.48 3.25 4.76
N ASN A 34 -20.22 3.50 5.84
CA ASN A 34 -20.94 4.74 6.09
C ASN A 34 -20.04 5.87 6.65
N TYR A 35 -18.72 5.72 6.52
CA TYR A 35 -17.72 6.64 7.08
C TYR A 35 -16.63 6.98 6.08
N ARG A 36 -16.16 8.23 6.11
CA ARG A 36 -15.02 8.67 5.31
C ARG A 36 -13.99 9.40 6.18
N VAL A 37 -12.71 9.19 5.87
CA VAL A 37 -11.61 9.79 6.64
C VAL A 37 -11.54 11.29 6.34
N VAL A 38 -11.68 12.13 7.36
CA VAL A 38 -11.53 13.59 7.20
C VAL A 38 -10.20 14.10 7.72
N LYS A 39 -9.57 13.35 8.62
CA LYS A 39 -8.34 13.77 9.27
C LYS A 39 -7.51 12.57 9.71
N GLU A 40 -6.20 12.67 9.52
CA GLU A 40 -5.21 11.76 10.11
C GLU A 40 -4.19 12.60 10.89
N ILE A 41 -3.76 12.13 12.05
CA ILE A 41 -2.76 12.83 12.88
C ILE A 41 -1.68 11.84 13.28
N ARG A 42 -0.43 12.09 12.84
CA ARG A 42 0.74 11.32 13.24
C ARG A 42 1.49 12.07 14.33
N ARG A 43 1.90 11.36 15.38
CA ARG A 43 2.68 11.91 16.50
C ARG A 43 3.86 11.02 16.84
N ASN A 44 4.98 11.64 17.19
CA ASN A 44 6.17 10.96 17.69
C ASN A 44 6.20 11.06 19.22
N TYR A 45 6.63 10.01 19.90
CA TYR A 45 6.79 10.01 21.35
C TYR A 45 8.19 10.52 21.71
N ASN A 46 8.27 11.58 22.50
CA ASN A 46 9.52 12.04 23.09
C ASN A 46 9.72 11.30 24.42
N GLN A 47 10.77 10.49 24.53
CA GLN A 47 11.02 9.67 25.71
C GLN A 47 11.45 10.52 26.92
N ASP A 48 12.32 11.52 26.73
CA ASP A 48 12.87 12.37 27.80
C ASP A 48 11.82 13.20 28.54
N SER A 49 10.73 13.56 27.85
CA SER A 49 9.65 14.41 28.36
C SER A 49 8.29 13.72 28.46
N GLU A 50 8.20 12.45 28.07
CA GLU A 50 6.99 11.62 28.07
C GLU A 50 5.78 12.21 27.30
N ILE A 51 6.03 13.10 26.33
CA ILE A 51 4.97 13.76 25.53
C ILE A 51 4.89 13.25 24.09
N TRP A 52 3.68 13.31 23.54
CA TRP A 52 3.43 13.13 22.11
C TRP A 52 3.58 14.46 21.36
N MET A 53 4.63 14.58 20.56
CA MET A 53 4.85 15.71 19.68
C MET A 53 4.09 15.51 18.37
N LEU A 54 3.49 16.57 17.81
CA LEU A 54 2.91 16.50 16.48
C LEU A 54 4.03 16.22 15.47
N ASN A 55 3.80 15.30 14.54
CA ASN A 55 4.73 15.02 13.44
C ASN A 55 4.08 15.50 12.14
N SER A 56 2.88 14.99 11.86
CA SER A 56 2.06 15.47 10.76
C SER A 56 0.57 15.48 11.08
N GLU A 57 -0.14 16.39 10.44
CA GLU A 57 -1.60 16.45 10.39
C GLU A 57 -2.04 16.48 8.93
N ARG A 58 -2.94 15.58 8.56
CA ARG A 58 -3.50 15.49 7.22
C ARG A 58 -4.99 15.76 7.28
N THR A 59 -5.50 16.64 6.42
CA THR A 59 -6.91 17.00 6.33
C THR A 59 -7.45 16.76 4.93
N ILE A 60 -8.53 16.01 4.88
CA ILE A 60 -9.19 15.56 3.66
C ILE A 60 -10.50 16.32 3.48
N SER A 61 -10.87 16.62 2.24
CA SER A 61 -12.14 17.25 1.90
C SER A 61 -12.73 16.67 0.64
N TYR A 62 -14.06 16.60 0.59
CA TYR A 62 -14.81 15.92 -0.46
C TYR A 62 -15.64 16.90 -1.30
N ASP A 63 -16.02 16.49 -2.51
CA ASP A 63 -16.97 17.19 -3.36
C ASP A 63 -18.42 16.69 -3.14
N ALA A 64 -19.37 17.26 -3.89
CA ALA A 64 -20.79 16.89 -3.79
C ALA A 64 -21.11 15.45 -4.24
N TYR A 65 -20.15 14.76 -4.88
CA TYR A 65 -20.26 13.37 -5.33
C TYR A 65 -19.53 12.40 -4.39
N ASN A 66 -19.06 12.87 -3.22
CA ASN A 66 -18.21 12.13 -2.28
C ASN A 66 -16.85 11.68 -2.86
N ARG A 67 -16.43 12.31 -3.95
CA ARG A 67 -15.05 12.20 -4.46
C ARG A 67 -14.19 13.21 -3.73
N ILE A 68 -12.87 13.06 -3.82
CA ILE A 68 -11.96 13.84 -3.00
C ILE A 68 -11.60 15.12 -3.72
N LYS A 69 -11.88 16.24 -3.06
CA LYS A 69 -11.68 17.56 -3.59
C LYS A 69 -10.26 18.03 -3.32
N ASN A 70 -9.80 17.94 -2.07
CA ASN A 70 -8.44 18.28 -1.68
C ASN A 70 -7.97 17.36 -0.57
N ASP A 71 -6.68 17.05 -0.61
CA ASP A 71 -5.93 16.49 0.50
C ASP A 71 -4.82 17.47 0.88
N ARG A 72 -4.64 17.74 2.17
CA ARG A 72 -3.68 18.71 2.68
C ARG A 72 -2.90 18.10 3.84
N ASN A 73 -1.60 17.90 3.64
CA ASN A 73 -0.68 17.58 4.73
C ASN A 73 -0.15 18.87 5.36
N TYR A 74 0.17 18.77 6.63
CA TYR A 74 0.90 19.74 7.43
C TYR A 74 1.95 18.95 8.20
N TYR A 75 3.22 19.32 8.08
CA TYR A 75 4.31 18.75 8.85
C TYR A 75 4.80 19.80 9.86
N ASP A 76 5.28 19.35 11.02
CA ASP A 76 5.69 20.24 12.11
C ASP A 76 6.90 21.13 11.74
N SER A 77 7.73 20.68 10.79
CA SER A 77 8.87 21.45 10.27
C SER A 77 8.47 22.48 9.21
N ASP A 78 7.51 22.19 8.32
CA ASP A 78 7.10 23.07 7.22
C ASP A 78 5.66 22.83 6.73
N SER A 79 4.96 23.92 6.38
CA SER A 79 3.57 23.88 5.91
C SER A 79 3.47 23.84 4.38
N TYR A 80 3.58 22.66 3.77
CA TYR A 80 3.50 22.48 2.32
C TYR A 80 2.08 22.11 1.86
N PHE A 81 1.43 23.04 1.13
CA PHE A 81 0.05 22.88 0.67
C PHE A 81 -0.05 22.66 -0.83
N THR A 82 -0.70 21.56 -1.22
CA THR A 82 -1.35 21.43 -2.52
C THR A 82 -2.60 22.32 -2.54
N ASN A 83 -2.43 23.62 -2.82
CA ASN A 83 -3.55 24.56 -2.95
C ASN A 83 -4.44 24.29 -4.18
N LYS A 84 -4.09 23.30 -5.00
CA LYS A 84 -4.93 22.77 -6.09
C LYS A 84 -5.53 21.45 -5.62
N GLY A 85 -6.85 21.34 -5.77
CA GLY A 85 -7.57 20.08 -5.59
C GLY A 85 -7.42 19.13 -6.77
N PHE A 86 -7.91 17.91 -6.59
CA PHE A 86 -8.00 16.90 -7.64
C PHE A 86 -8.97 17.35 -8.74
N THR A 87 -8.66 17.00 -9.99
CA THR A 87 -9.55 17.27 -11.14
C THR A 87 -10.03 15.95 -11.75
N TYR A 88 -11.34 15.83 -11.94
CA TYR A 88 -11.99 14.66 -12.52
C TYR A 88 -12.57 15.01 -13.89
N ASP A 89 -12.32 14.15 -14.86
CA ASP A 89 -12.99 14.08 -16.16
C ASP A 89 -13.53 12.65 -16.35
N ASN A 90 -14.40 12.43 -17.34
CA ASN A 90 -15.20 11.21 -17.47
C ASN A 90 -14.37 9.91 -17.37
N ASN A 91 -13.22 9.86 -18.06
CA ASN A 91 -12.31 8.71 -18.09
C ASN A 91 -10.88 9.05 -17.61
N SER A 92 -10.69 10.18 -16.93
CA SER A 92 -9.36 10.53 -16.40
C SER A 92 -9.42 11.34 -15.10
N VAL A 93 -8.37 11.22 -14.30
CA VAL A 93 -8.25 11.97 -13.05
C VAL A 93 -6.84 12.50 -12.89
N VAL A 94 -6.75 13.79 -12.55
CA VAL A 94 -5.49 14.49 -12.35
C VAL A 94 -5.28 14.71 -10.85
N ILE A 95 -4.29 14.01 -10.31
CA ILE A 95 -3.69 14.28 -9.00
C ILE A 95 -2.92 15.61 -9.12
N PRO A 96 -3.16 16.60 -8.25
CA PRO A 96 -2.42 17.85 -8.28
C PRO A 96 -0.97 17.62 -7.85
N LYS A 97 -0.03 18.44 -8.37
CA LYS A 97 1.37 18.48 -7.91
C LYS A 97 1.44 18.42 -6.38
N GLY A 98 2.11 17.40 -5.87
CA GLY A 98 2.46 17.21 -4.47
C GLY A 98 3.91 17.58 -4.18
N MET A 99 4.27 17.38 -2.92
CA MET A 99 5.65 17.31 -2.45
C MET A 99 5.69 16.15 -1.46
N GLU A 100 6.73 15.33 -1.55
CA GLU A 100 7.04 14.30 -0.58
C GLU A 100 8.40 14.62 0.05
N TYR A 101 8.44 14.70 1.37
CA TYR A 101 9.68 14.91 2.10
C TYR A 101 10.27 13.53 2.39
N PHE A 102 11.26 13.09 1.61
CA PHE A 102 11.87 11.77 1.75
C PHE A 102 13.37 11.90 2.03
N ASP A 103 13.83 11.25 3.11
CA ASP A 103 15.23 11.18 3.54
C ASP A 103 16.00 12.53 3.66
N GLY A 104 15.27 13.64 3.78
CA GLY A 104 15.86 14.98 3.91
C GLY A 104 16.05 15.75 2.60
N GLU A 105 15.62 15.19 1.47
CA GLU A 105 15.52 15.88 0.18
C GLU A 105 14.03 16.17 -0.11
N ASP A 106 13.76 17.37 -0.68
CA ASP A 106 12.41 17.76 -1.08
C ASP A 106 12.13 17.21 -2.47
N ASP A 107 11.39 16.10 -2.58
CA ASP A 107 11.00 15.52 -3.87
C ASP A 107 9.63 16.06 -4.33
N TYR A 108 9.58 16.59 -5.54
CA TYR A 108 8.39 17.27 -6.05
C TYR A 108 7.75 16.48 -7.20
N PHE A 109 6.77 15.64 -6.86
CA PHE A 109 5.89 15.01 -7.83
C PHE A 109 4.93 16.04 -8.43
N SER A 110 5.07 16.31 -9.73
CA SER A 110 4.13 17.13 -10.48
C SER A 110 2.75 16.45 -10.62
N ASN A 111 1.86 16.99 -11.46
CA ASN A 111 0.53 16.40 -11.61
C ASN A 111 0.62 14.97 -12.19
N VAL A 112 0.00 13.99 -11.53
CA VAL A 112 -0.16 12.63 -12.07
C VAL A 112 -1.53 12.52 -12.73
N SER A 113 -1.55 12.19 -14.02
CA SER A 113 -2.75 11.91 -14.80
C SER A 113 -2.98 10.41 -14.89
N LEU A 114 -4.13 9.97 -14.40
CA LEU A 114 -4.62 8.60 -14.51
C LEU A 114 -5.69 8.53 -15.59
N SER A 115 -5.66 7.51 -16.44
CA SER A 115 -6.73 7.21 -17.40
C SER A 115 -7.34 5.84 -17.14
N TYR A 116 -8.63 5.72 -17.45
CA TYR A 116 -9.43 4.53 -17.14
C TYR A 116 -10.03 3.89 -18.39
N GLU A 117 -10.14 2.57 -18.37
CA GLU A 117 -10.83 1.73 -19.36
C GLU A 117 -11.56 0.63 -18.60
N ASP A 118 -12.85 0.43 -18.89
CA ASP A 118 -13.75 -0.51 -18.19
C ASP A 118 -13.69 -0.40 -16.64
N GLY A 119 -13.54 0.84 -16.13
CA GLY A 119 -13.45 1.15 -14.69
C GLY A 119 -12.12 0.79 -14.03
N LYS A 120 -11.10 0.35 -14.79
CA LYS A 120 -9.76 0.00 -14.32
C LYS A 120 -8.74 1.03 -14.80
N ILE A 121 -7.65 1.25 -14.04
CA ILE A 121 -6.57 2.14 -14.51
C ILE A 121 -5.91 1.49 -15.71
N LYS A 122 -5.88 2.19 -16.84
CA LYS A 122 -5.19 1.79 -18.07
C LYS A 122 -3.77 2.32 -18.12
N GLU A 123 -3.62 3.61 -17.82
CA GLU A 123 -2.34 4.33 -17.91
C GLU A 123 -2.25 5.38 -16.80
N ALA A 124 -1.09 5.49 -16.18
CA ALA A 124 -0.72 6.58 -15.28
C ALA A 124 0.48 7.33 -15.88
N ILE A 125 0.43 8.65 -15.97
CA ILE A 125 1.54 9.51 -16.41
C ILE A 125 1.80 10.57 -15.34
N GLY A 126 3.03 10.68 -14.86
CA GLY A 126 3.47 11.74 -13.96
C GLY A 126 4.81 12.31 -14.39
N SER A 127 5.22 13.41 -13.76
CA SER A 127 6.56 13.95 -13.88
C SER A 127 7.13 14.33 -12.52
N GLN A 128 8.45 14.33 -12.39
CA GLN A 128 9.19 14.80 -11.22
C GLN A 128 9.94 16.09 -11.60
N ASP A 129 9.98 17.05 -10.68
CA ASP A 129 10.84 18.22 -10.80
C ASP A 129 11.75 18.38 -9.57
N ASP A 130 12.89 19.02 -9.79
CA ASP A 130 13.98 19.24 -8.82
C ASP A 130 13.64 20.21 -7.67
N GLY A 131 12.35 20.53 -7.49
CA GLY A 131 11.88 21.57 -6.57
C GLY A 131 12.12 23.01 -7.00
N THR A 132 13.08 23.26 -7.88
CA THR A 132 13.22 24.56 -8.55
C THR A 132 12.23 24.72 -9.72
N GLY A 133 11.56 23.62 -10.09
CA GLY A 133 10.60 23.53 -11.19
C GLY A 133 11.24 23.11 -12.51
N VAL A 134 12.49 22.63 -12.49
CA VAL A 134 13.12 21.98 -13.64
C VAL A 134 12.64 20.55 -13.69
N LEU A 135 11.94 20.22 -14.77
CA LEU A 135 11.50 18.87 -15.11
C LEU A 135 12.72 17.94 -15.22
N GLU A 136 12.88 17.03 -14.26
CA GLU A 136 13.94 16.01 -14.30
C GLU A 136 13.49 14.80 -15.11
N GLU A 137 12.29 14.29 -14.79
CA GLU A 137 11.79 13.04 -15.37
C GLU A 137 10.29 13.10 -15.68
N THR A 138 9.86 12.30 -16.65
CA THR A 138 8.44 11.98 -16.86
C THR A 138 8.31 10.48 -16.93
N LEU A 139 7.48 9.93 -16.06
CA LEU A 139 7.23 8.50 -15.93
C LEU A 139 5.83 8.16 -16.42
N LYS A 140 5.70 6.96 -16.99
CA LYS A 140 4.45 6.42 -17.50
C LYS A 140 4.37 4.95 -17.18
N SER A 141 3.23 4.52 -16.66
CA SER A 141 2.95 3.12 -16.34
C SER A 141 1.70 2.67 -17.08
N ILE A 142 1.80 1.55 -17.80
CA ILE A 142 0.71 0.95 -18.57
C ILE A 142 0.32 -0.37 -17.93
N PHE A 143 -0.95 -0.54 -17.61
CA PHE A 143 -1.51 -1.71 -16.93
C PHE A 143 -2.28 -2.59 -17.93
N THR A 144 -2.30 -3.90 -17.69
CA THR A 144 -3.01 -4.87 -18.55
C THR A 144 -3.66 -5.94 -17.67
N TYR A 145 -4.91 -6.28 -18.00
CA TYR A 145 -5.76 -7.15 -17.20
C TYR A 145 -6.24 -8.37 -18.01
N ASP A 146 -6.48 -9.48 -17.33
CA ASP A 146 -7.30 -10.59 -17.82
C ASP A 146 -8.56 -10.69 -16.96
N GLY A 147 -9.70 -10.32 -17.55
CA GLY A 147 -10.93 -10.04 -16.79
C GLY A 147 -10.68 -8.97 -15.73
N ASP A 148 -10.76 -9.35 -14.46
CA ASP A 148 -10.55 -8.46 -13.31
C ASP A 148 -9.16 -8.55 -12.68
N LEU A 149 -8.30 -9.45 -13.17
CA LEU A 149 -6.96 -9.69 -12.63
C LEU A 149 -5.92 -8.86 -13.37
N LEU A 150 -5.11 -8.10 -12.65
CA LEU A 150 -3.94 -7.42 -13.23
C LEU A 150 -2.88 -8.46 -13.59
N THR A 151 -2.55 -8.59 -14.88
CA THR A 151 -1.57 -9.58 -15.36
C THR A 151 -0.22 -8.96 -15.70
N ARG A 152 -0.18 -7.67 -16.04
CA ARG A 152 1.06 -6.98 -16.42
C ARG A 152 1.03 -5.48 -16.16
N SER A 153 2.19 -4.93 -15.79
CA SER A 153 2.42 -3.49 -15.63
C SER A 153 3.80 -3.16 -16.20
N VAL A 154 3.89 -2.14 -17.07
CA VAL A 154 5.15 -1.73 -17.69
C VAL A 154 5.39 -0.25 -17.41
N GLN A 155 6.54 0.05 -16.79
CA GLN A 155 6.96 1.42 -16.51
C GLN A 155 7.97 1.91 -17.55
N TYR A 156 7.85 3.18 -17.90
CA TYR A 156 8.68 3.89 -18.85
C TYR A 156 9.07 5.25 -18.31
N TYR A 157 10.34 5.63 -18.46
CA TYR A 157 10.79 7.01 -18.30
C TYR A 157 10.95 7.71 -19.66
N LYS A 158 10.95 9.04 -19.65
CA LYS A 158 11.04 9.87 -20.87
C LYS A 158 12.41 10.52 -21.00
N TYR A 159 13.20 10.09 -21.99
CA TYR A 159 14.54 10.60 -22.23
C TYR A 159 14.71 11.02 -23.70
N ASN A 160 15.26 12.23 -23.91
CA ASN A 160 15.41 12.85 -25.23
C ASN A 160 14.13 12.76 -26.11
N GLY A 161 12.96 12.98 -25.48
CA GLY A 161 11.65 12.94 -26.13
C GLY A 161 11.09 11.53 -26.42
N SER A 162 11.86 10.48 -26.17
CA SER A 162 11.47 9.08 -26.36
C SER A 162 11.09 8.41 -25.04
N TRP A 163 10.19 7.42 -25.09
CA TRP A 163 9.89 6.57 -23.94
C TRP A 163 10.84 5.39 -23.90
N ILE A 164 11.64 5.29 -22.85
CA ILE A 164 12.51 4.16 -22.56
C ILE A 164 11.81 3.29 -21.53
N LYS A 165 11.79 1.97 -21.75
CA LYS A 165 11.20 1.02 -20.80
C LYS A 165 12.17 0.85 -19.63
N GLU A 166 11.69 1.10 -18.42
CA GLU A 166 12.47 1.03 -17.19
C GLU A 166 12.43 -0.38 -16.59
N PHE A 167 11.22 -0.86 -16.31
CA PHE A 167 10.99 -2.22 -15.82
C PHE A 167 9.59 -2.74 -16.18
N GLU A 168 9.40 -4.04 -15.98
CA GLU A 168 8.14 -4.73 -16.24
C GLU A 168 7.81 -5.74 -15.16
N ARG A 169 6.59 -5.61 -14.64
CA ARG A 169 5.93 -6.48 -13.67
C ARG A 169 4.96 -7.42 -14.38
N ASN A 170 5.02 -8.72 -14.06
CA ASN A 170 4.11 -9.74 -14.55
C ASN A 170 3.53 -10.55 -13.38
N TRP A 171 2.24 -10.81 -13.41
CA TRP A 171 1.50 -11.57 -12.40
C TRP A 171 0.84 -12.79 -13.05
N LEU A 172 1.11 -13.97 -12.49
CA LEU A 172 0.69 -15.26 -13.00
C LEU A 172 -0.22 -15.94 -11.98
N TYR A 173 -1.34 -16.46 -12.47
CA TYR A 173 -2.42 -17.01 -11.65
C TYR A 173 -2.60 -18.49 -11.92
N LEU A 174 -2.80 -19.27 -10.86
CA LEU A 174 -3.21 -20.67 -10.91
C LEU A 174 -4.53 -20.81 -10.14
N ASP A 175 -5.56 -21.34 -10.80
CA ASP A 175 -6.93 -21.44 -10.27
C ASP A 175 -7.43 -20.08 -9.71
N GLY A 176 -7.10 -19.01 -10.44
CA GLY A 176 -7.39 -17.61 -10.09
C GLY A 176 -6.45 -16.99 -9.04
N ARG A 177 -5.71 -17.78 -8.26
CA ARG A 177 -4.83 -17.29 -7.19
C ARG A 177 -3.48 -16.91 -7.75
N LEU A 178 -2.92 -15.79 -7.29
CA LEU A 178 -1.56 -15.43 -7.67
C LEU A 178 -0.58 -16.53 -7.21
N SER A 179 0.16 -17.10 -8.15
CA SER A 179 1.14 -18.16 -7.92
C SER A 179 2.57 -17.67 -8.12
N GLU A 180 2.79 -16.73 -9.04
CA GLU A 180 4.10 -16.14 -9.35
C GLU A 180 3.96 -14.65 -9.70
N TYR A 181 4.89 -13.83 -9.19
CA TYR A 181 5.05 -12.42 -9.53
C TYR A 181 6.51 -12.18 -9.92
N ILE A 182 6.76 -11.56 -11.08
CA ILE A 182 8.11 -11.30 -11.60
C ILE A 182 8.27 -9.80 -11.89
N ILE A 183 9.37 -9.22 -11.43
CA ILE A 183 9.85 -7.88 -11.83
C ILE A 183 11.07 -8.08 -12.73
N ASN A 184 11.15 -7.34 -13.84
CA ASN A 184 12.30 -7.36 -14.76
C ASN A 184 12.81 -5.92 -14.94
N TRP A 185 13.98 -5.61 -14.38
CA TRP A 185 14.66 -4.32 -14.52
C TRP A 185 15.45 -4.31 -15.84
N VAL A 186 15.15 -3.35 -16.72
CA VAL A 186 15.64 -3.39 -18.12
C VAL A 186 17.10 -2.95 -18.25
N GLU A 187 17.54 -1.97 -17.44
CA GLU A 187 18.90 -1.43 -17.53
C GLU A 187 19.94 -2.29 -16.80
N GLU A 188 19.52 -3.04 -15.78
CA GLU A 188 20.43 -3.74 -14.86
C GLU A 188 20.53 -5.25 -15.15
N ASP A 189 19.64 -5.80 -16.01
CA ASP A 189 19.38 -7.24 -16.23
C ASP A 189 18.95 -8.01 -14.95
N GLU A 190 18.72 -7.28 -13.86
CA GLU A 190 18.20 -7.77 -12.60
C GLU A 190 16.72 -8.15 -12.71
N LYS A 191 16.34 -9.20 -11.97
CA LYS A 191 14.95 -9.69 -11.94
C LYS A 191 14.63 -10.19 -10.55
N ASP A 192 13.46 -9.80 -10.06
CA ASP A 192 12.87 -10.35 -8.85
C ASP A 192 11.80 -11.36 -9.21
N LYS A 193 11.63 -12.37 -8.37
CA LYS A 193 10.53 -13.32 -8.47
C LYS A 193 10.02 -13.72 -7.11
N TYR A 194 8.70 -13.71 -6.95
CA TYR A 194 8.00 -14.14 -5.75
C TYR A 194 7.11 -15.32 -6.11
N LEU A 195 7.29 -16.45 -5.42
CA LEU A 195 6.46 -17.64 -5.55
C LEU A 195 5.51 -17.74 -4.35
N TYR A 196 4.23 -17.95 -4.59
CA TYR A 196 3.17 -18.01 -3.58
C TYR A 196 2.57 -19.42 -3.50
N THR A 197 2.56 -19.99 -2.29
CA THR A 197 2.08 -21.35 -2.01
C THR A 197 0.76 -21.30 -1.25
N TRP A 198 -0.28 -21.89 -1.82
CA TRP A 198 -1.63 -21.90 -1.24
C TRP A 198 -2.02 -23.30 -0.77
N GLU A 199 -2.73 -23.39 0.36
CA GLU A 199 -3.35 -24.61 0.88
C GLU A 199 -4.71 -24.26 1.50
N ASN A 200 -5.76 -25.01 1.16
CA ASN A 200 -7.12 -24.81 1.71
C ASN A 200 -7.56 -23.33 1.72
N ASP A 201 -7.37 -22.67 0.58
CA ASP A 201 -7.75 -21.29 0.30
C ASP A 201 -7.00 -20.22 1.11
N LYS A 202 -5.86 -20.61 1.70
CA LYS A 202 -4.98 -19.75 2.50
C LYS A 202 -3.56 -19.72 1.93
N LEU A 203 -2.91 -18.57 2.02
CA LEU A 203 -1.53 -18.40 1.58
C LEU A 203 -0.59 -18.86 2.71
N ILE A 204 0.00 -20.04 2.57
CA ILE A 204 0.83 -20.67 3.60
C ILE A 204 2.32 -20.31 3.48
N GLY A 205 2.76 -19.78 2.34
CA GLY A 205 4.10 -19.21 2.24
C GLY A 205 4.36 -18.43 0.96
N MET A 206 5.35 -17.55 1.02
CA MET A 206 5.88 -16.79 -0.11
C MET A 206 7.41 -16.92 -0.12
N THR A 207 8.05 -17.10 -1.28
CA THR A 207 9.52 -17.16 -1.41
C THR A 207 10.01 -16.15 -2.44
N HIS A 208 10.94 -15.28 -2.06
CA HIS A 208 11.58 -14.30 -2.93
C HIS A 208 12.90 -14.84 -3.49
N TYR A 209 13.09 -14.60 -4.78
CA TYR A 209 14.28 -14.92 -5.55
C TYR A 209 14.77 -13.70 -6.32
N VAL A 210 16.09 -13.57 -6.45
CA VAL A 210 16.74 -12.58 -7.32
C VAL A 210 17.53 -13.30 -8.42
N TRP A 211 17.61 -12.69 -9.59
CA TRP A 211 18.39 -13.16 -10.72
C TRP A 211 19.76 -12.46 -10.78
N SER A 212 20.84 -13.25 -10.77
CA SER A 212 22.22 -12.79 -11.02
C SER A 212 22.75 -13.41 -12.34
N SER A 213 22.80 -14.74 -12.35
CA SER A 213 23.14 -15.66 -13.44
C SER A 213 22.25 -16.91 -13.38
N SER A 214 21.58 -17.10 -12.25
CA SER A 214 20.53 -18.08 -11.98
C SER A 214 19.58 -17.49 -10.92
N TRP A 215 18.48 -18.17 -10.62
CA TRP A 215 17.55 -17.76 -9.55
C TRP A 215 18.11 -18.13 -8.17
N GLU A 216 18.59 -17.15 -7.42
CA GLU A 216 19.06 -17.29 -6.04
C GLU A 216 17.93 -16.96 -5.07
N LYS A 217 17.87 -17.67 -3.93
CA LYS A 217 16.84 -17.45 -2.89
C LYS A 217 17.32 -16.37 -1.93
N ILE A 218 16.48 -15.39 -1.61
CA ILE A 218 16.82 -14.33 -0.65
C ILE A 218 16.14 -14.59 0.70
N TYR A 219 14.81 -14.53 0.70
CA TYR A 219 14.00 -14.77 1.91
C TYR A 219 12.73 -15.58 1.57
N LYS A 220 12.07 -16.10 2.61
CA LYS A 220 10.71 -16.65 2.51
C LYS A 220 9.89 -16.31 3.74
N ASN A 221 8.59 -16.12 3.54
CA ASN A 221 7.61 -16.07 4.62
C ASN A 221 6.83 -17.38 4.70
N VAL A 222 6.54 -17.83 5.92
CA VAL A 222 5.67 -18.97 6.23
C VAL A 222 4.59 -18.50 7.17
N TYR A 223 3.34 -18.80 6.86
CA TYR A 223 2.16 -18.34 7.60
C TYR A 223 1.46 -19.51 8.26
N SER A 224 0.99 -19.31 9.49
CA SER A 224 0.09 -20.25 10.17
C SER A 224 -1.17 -19.56 10.67
N TYR A 225 -2.25 -20.33 10.76
CA TYR A 225 -3.59 -19.81 10.97
C TYR A 225 -4.26 -20.43 12.20
N ALA A 226 -4.99 -19.62 12.95
CA ALA A 226 -5.90 -20.05 14.02
C ALA A 226 -7.29 -19.46 13.75
N ASP A 227 -8.34 -20.27 13.92
CA ASP A 227 -9.75 -19.85 13.74
C ASP A 227 -10.04 -19.10 12.42
N GLY A 228 -9.34 -19.51 11.35
CA GLY A 228 -9.46 -18.90 10.01
C GLY A 228 -8.49 -17.75 9.73
N LYS A 229 -7.98 -17.08 10.76
CA LYS A 229 -7.16 -15.86 10.70
C LYS A 229 -5.66 -16.17 10.79
N VAL A 230 -4.80 -15.28 10.29
CA VAL A 230 -3.33 -15.43 10.38
C VAL A 230 -2.91 -15.26 11.84
N ALA A 231 -2.31 -16.28 12.44
CA ALA A 231 -1.89 -16.25 13.85
C ALA A 231 -0.39 -15.95 14.00
N GLU A 232 0.43 -16.39 13.02
CA GLU A 232 1.88 -16.23 13.05
C GLU A 232 2.45 -16.14 11.62
N LYS A 233 3.43 -15.25 11.42
CA LYS A 233 4.28 -15.17 10.24
C LYS A 233 5.71 -15.42 10.68
N LYS A 234 6.43 -16.30 9.98
CA LYS A 234 7.87 -16.53 10.16
C LYS A 234 8.59 -16.17 8.87
N GLU A 235 9.48 -15.19 8.95
CA GLU A 235 10.38 -14.79 7.87
C GLU A 235 11.73 -15.50 8.05
N TYR A 236 12.19 -16.18 7.02
CA TYR A 236 13.49 -16.84 6.97
C TYR A 236 14.36 -16.19 5.90
N ILE A 237 15.63 -15.98 6.20
CA ILE A 237 16.66 -15.56 5.23
C ILE A 237 17.61 -16.71 4.93
N ILE A 238 18.34 -16.64 3.82
CA ILE A 238 19.48 -17.54 3.57
C ILE A 238 20.70 -17.04 4.33
N TYR A 239 21.25 -17.88 5.22
CA TYR A 239 22.53 -17.65 5.88
C TYR A 239 23.38 -18.92 5.79
N GLN A 240 24.59 -18.80 5.23
CA GLN A 240 25.51 -19.91 4.96
C GLN A 240 24.91 -21.07 4.11
N GLY A 241 23.87 -20.78 3.32
CA GLY A 241 23.17 -21.74 2.45
C GLY A 241 21.89 -22.34 3.04
N ASP A 242 21.66 -22.16 4.35
CA ASP A 242 20.49 -22.68 5.06
C ASP A 242 19.44 -21.59 5.33
N TRP A 243 18.18 -22.01 5.50
CA TRP A 243 17.09 -21.14 5.95
C TRP A 243 17.19 -20.89 7.46
N VAL A 244 17.57 -19.68 7.85
CA VAL A 244 17.59 -19.23 9.26
C VAL A 244 16.40 -18.32 9.52
N LEU A 245 15.70 -18.53 10.63
CA LEU A 245 14.60 -17.67 11.06
C LEU A 245 15.16 -16.28 11.37
N ASN A 246 14.67 -15.25 10.69
CA ASN A 246 15.10 -13.87 10.85
C ASN A 246 14.13 -13.09 11.75
N ASN A 247 12.85 -13.13 11.39
CA ASN A 247 11.79 -12.45 12.11
C ASN A 247 10.59 -13.37 12.34
N LYS A 248 9.91 -13.17 13.47
CA LYS A 248 8.65 -13.81 13.81
C LYS A 248 7.64 -12.74 14.21
N SER A 249 6.50 -12.71 13.53
CA SER A 249 5.36 -11.85 13.88
C SER A 249 4.22 -12.71 14.44
N ILE A 250 3.65 -12.30 15.57
CA ILE A 250 2.47 -12.91 16.20
C ILE A 250 1.32 -11.91 16.13
N TYR A 251 0.19 -12.34 15.60
CA TYR A 251 -1.01 -11.53 15.41
C TYR A 251 -2.01 -11.87 16.50
N GLN A 252 -2.59 -10.84 17.11
CA GLN A 252 -3.59 -10.99 18.17
C GLN A 252 -4.85 -10.27 17.74
N TYR A 253 -6.00 -10.90 17.98
CA TYR A 253 -7.31 -10.37 17.62
C TYR A 253 -8.15 -10.14 18.86
N ASP A 254 -9.01 -9.14 18.81
CA ASP A 254 -10.16 -8.98 19.70
C ASP A 254 -11.43 -9.23 18.87
N ASN A 255 -12.06 -10.38 19.09
CA ASN A 255 -13.11 -10.94 18.22
C ASN A 255 -12.62 -11.13 16.77
N GLU A 256 -13.17 -10.36 15.82
CA GLU A 256 -12.78 -10.39 14.40
C GLU A 256 -11.65 -9.40 14.05
N TYR A 257 -11.35 -8.44 14.93
CA TYR A 257 -10.49 -7.30 14.62
C TYR A 257 -9.06 -7.51 15.10
N LEU A 258 -8.07 -7.13 14.29
CA LEU A 258 -6.66 -7.23 14.64
C LEU A 258 -6.33 -6.22 15.74
N SER A 259 -6.06 -6.68 16.96
CA SER A 259 -5.79 -5.81 18.11
C SER A 259 -4.31 -5.48 18.28
N SER A 260 -3.40 -6.40 17.93
CA SER A 260 -1.97 -6.10 17.87
C SER A 260 -1.14 -7.08 17.04
N ILE A 261 0.01 -6.61 16.57
CA ILE A 261 1.12 -7.45 16.06
C ILE A 261 2.29 -7.30 17.01
N ARG A 262 2.97 -8.40 17.32
CA ARG A 262 4.28 -8.40 18.02
C ARG A 262 5.31 -9.04 17.13
N THR A 263 6.41 -8.34 16.85
CA THR A 263 7.49 -8.83 16.02
C THR A 263 8.75 -9.02 16.86
N TYR A 264 9.41 -10.15 16.66
CA TYR A 264 10.64 -10.56 17.32
C TYR A 264 11.67 -10.86 16.23
N SER A 265 12.82 -10.20 16.28
CA SER A 265 14.00 -10.61 15.52
C SER A 265 14.76 -11.68 16.29
N GLU A 266 15.24 -12.71 15.58
CA GLU A 266 16.04 -13.80 16.15
C GLU A 266 17.55 -13.61 15.87
N ILE A 267 17.88 -12.80 14.85
CA ILE A 267 19.26 -12.49 14.42
C ILE A 267 19.76 -11.15 15.00
N GLY A 268 18.86 -10.36 15.62
CA GLY A 268 19.19 -9.14 16.36
C GLY A 268 18.33 -8.97 17.61
N SER A 269 18.56 -7.91 18.40
CA SER A 269 17.81 -7.60 19.63
C SER A 269 16.45 -6.90 19.38
N GLY A 270 16.02 -6.78 18.12
CA GLY A 270 14.81 -6.05 17.76
C GLY A 270 13.53 -6.75 18.22
N LYS A 271 12.81 -6.14 19.16
CA LYS A 271 11.40 -6.49 19.44
C LYS A 271 10.54 -5.24 19.25
N SER A 272 9.40 -5.39 18.59
CA SER A 272 8.43 -4.31 18.39
C SER A 272 7.01 -4.80 18.59
N LYS A 273 6.10 -3.86 18.88
CA LYS A 273 4.66 -4.12 18.96
C LYS A 273 3.91 -3.00 18.29
N VAL A 274 2.95 -3.33 17.44
CA VAL A 274 1.92 -2.38 16.99
C VAL A 274 0.62 -2.76 17.66
N SER A 275 -0.09 -1.79 18.23
CA SER A 275 -1.43 -1.96 18.79
C SER A 275 -2.41 -1.08 18.02
N PHE A 276 -3.55 -1.64 17.64
CA PHE A 276 -4.55 -0.96 16.84
C PHE A 276 -5.74 -0.54 17.70
N SER A 277 -6.54 0.41 17.22
CA SER A 277 -7.69 0.94 17.93
C SER A 277 -8.87 1.11 16.98
N TYR A 278 -10.07 0.98 17.53
CA TYR A 278 -11.33 0.98 16.80
C TYR A 278 -12.38 1.81 17.56
N ASP A 279 -13.32 2.41 16.84
CA ASP A 279 -14.45 3.13 17.44
C ASP A 279 -15.58 2.17 17.87
N SER A 280 -16.68 2.72 18.42
CA SER A 280 -17.84 1.93 18.86
C SER A 280 -18.63 1.26 17.73
N LYS A 281 -18.28 1.55 16.47
CA LYS A 281 -18.84 0.96 15.24
C LYS A 281 -17.79 0.09 14.53
N TRP A 282 -16.63 -0.14 15.15
CA TRP A 282 -15.48 -0.89 14.65
C TRP A 282 -14.73 -0.27 13.45
N ASN A 283 -14.88 1.03 13.20
CA ASN A 283 -13.99 1.73 12.28
C ASN A 283 -12.59 1.84 12.90
N TYR A 284 -11.54 1.62 12.10
CA TYR A 284 -10.15 1.70 12.54
C TYR A 284 -9.70 3.13 12.87
N THR A 285 -9.58 3.48 14.16
CA THR A 285 -9.21 4.83 14.59
C THR A 285 -7.71 5.09 14.65
N GLY A 286 -6.86 4.14 14.29
CA GLY A 286 -5.41 4.31 14.23
C GLY A 286 -4.60 3.30 15.03
N PHE A 287 -3.31 3.59 15.22
CA PHE A 287 -2.34 2.67 15.84
C PHE A 287 -1.36 3.37 16.79
N ILE A 288 -0.74 2.59 17.68
CA ILE A 288 0.46 2.95 18.42
C ILE A 288 1.54 1.90 18.16
N ASN A 289 2.69 2.32 17.65
CA ASN A 289 3.90 1.52 17.52
C ASN A 289 4.78 1.70 18.76
N TYR A 290 5.30 0.58 19.26
CA TYR A 290 6.15 0.49 20.44
C TYR A 290 7.45 -0.22 20.07
N ILE A 291 8.56 0.31 20.58
CA ILE A 291 9.88 -0.29 20.48
C ILE A 291 10.22 -0.87 21.85
N TRP A 292 10.89 -2.02 21.87
CA TRP A 292 11.39 -2.60 23.11
C TRP A 292 12.64 -1.86 23.59
N ASN A 293 12.60 -1.37 24.83
CA ASN A 293 13.77 -0.87 25.55
C ASN A 293 14.30 -2.00 26.44
N GLU A 294 15.58 -2.34 26.29
CA GLU A 294 16.24 -3.36 27.12
C GLU A 294 16.55 -2.83 28.54
N ASP A 295 16.78 -1.53 28.72
CA ASP A 295 17.05 -0.92 30.03
C ASP A 295 15.80 -0.95 30.93
N ASP A 296 14.63 -0.64 30.35
CA ASP A 296 13.33 -0.72 31.04
C ASP A 296 12.70 -2.13 30.98
N ASN A 297 13.32 -3.06 30.24
CA ASN A 297 12.80 -4.42 29.98
C ASN A 297 11.31 -4.41 29.57
N GLY A 298 10.96 -3.51 28.65
CA GLY A 298 9.56 -3.15 28.35
C GLY A 298 9.35 -2.47 27.00
N TYR A 299 8.08 -2.28 26.63
CA TYR A 299 7.69 -1.61 25.40
C TYR A 299 7.41 -0.12 25.64
N ILE A 300 8.19 0.75 25.00
CA ILE A 300 8.00 2.20 25.04
C ILE A 300 7.31 2.66 23.75
N PRO A 301 6.32 3.58 23.81
CA PRO A 301 5.75 4.16 22.60
C PRO A 301 6.82 4.85 21.74
N SER A 302 6.62 4.84 20.43
CA SER A 302 7.52 5.51 19.47
C SER A 302 6.75 6.42 18.52
N ILE A 303 5.70 5.89 17.88
CA ILE A 303 4.86 6.62 16.93
C ILE A 303 3.41 6.24 17.19
N LYS A 304 2.48 7.19 17.05
CA LYS A 304 1.05 6.88 16.90
C LYS A 304 0.45 7.58 15.69
N GLN A 305 -0.60 6.97 15.15
CA GLN A 305 -1.52 7.59 14.19
C GLN A 305 -2.91 7.57 14.79
N GLU A 306 -3.65 8.67 14.63
CA GLU A 306 -5.07 8.78 14.95
C GLU A 306 -5.83 9.14 13.66
N ILE A 307 -6.98 8.50 13.45
CA ILE A 307 -7.83 8.69 12.27
C ILE A 307 -9.20 9.18 12.74
N VAL A 308 -9.69 10.26 12.12
CA VAL A 308 -11.01 10.83 12.37
C VAL A 308 -11.89 10.61 11.15
N TYR A 309 -13.08 10.07 11.41
CA TYR A 309 -14.11 9.85 10.42
C TYR A 309 -15.22 10.89 10.54
N GLU A 310 -15.88 11.18 9.41
CA GLU A 310 -17.22 11.76 9.42
C GLU A 310 -18.22 10.78 8.76
N GLU A 311 -19.50 10.96 9.07
CA GLU A 311 -20.59 10.17 8.50
C GLU A 311 -20.84 10.56 7.03
N GLY A 312 -20.90 9.55 6.16
CA GLY A 312 -21.04 9.72 4.71
C GLY A 312 -20.41 8.56 3.97
N LYS A 313 -20.84 8.31 2.72
CA LYS A 313 -20.34 7.18 1.93
C LYS A 313 -18.82 7.20 1.82
N GLY A 314 -18.18 6.20 2.40
CA GLY A 314 -16.76 5.95 2.32
C GLY A 314 -16.36 5.51 0.92
N ASN A 315 -15.14 5.90 0.54
CA ASN A 315 -14.56 5.60 -0.77
C ASN A 315 -13.23 4.84 -0.68
N TYR A 316 -12.92 4.27 0.50
CA TYR A 316 -11.66 3.57 0.79
C TYR A 316 -11.28 2.50 -0.25
N GLU A 317 -12.27 1.74 -0.73
CA GLU A 317 -12.08 0.79 -1.82
C GLU A 317 -11.50 1.45 -3.08
N ASP A 318 -12.10 2.57 -3.53
CA ASP A 318 -11.66 3.26 -4.74
C ASP A 318 -10.24 3.81 -4.58
N ILE A 319 -9.85 4.17 -3.36
CA ILE A 319 -8.46 4.58 -3.08
C ILE A 319 -7.49 3.44 -3.32
N ASN A 320 -7.81 2.26 -2.80
CA ASN A 320 -6.94 1.10 -2.94
C ASN A 320 -6.87 0.63 -4.41
N LYS A 321 -7.95 0.76 -5.19
CA LYS A 321 -7.90 0.58 -6.66
C LYS A 321 -6.89 1.49 -7.33
N VAL A 322 -6.72 2.71 -6.82
CA VAL A 322 -5.98 3.78 -7.51
C VAL A 322 -4.53 3.90 -7.08
N LEU A 323 -4.25 3.88 -5.78
CA LEU A 323 -2.87 3.94 -5.28
C LEU A 323 -2.18 2.58 -5.27
N TYR A 324 -2.96 1.53 -5.04
CA TYR A 324 -2.47 0.17 -4.88
C TYR A 324 -3.13 -0.76 -5.91
N PRO A 325 -3.15 -0.41 -7.22
CA PRO A 325 -3.80 -1.22 -8.24
C PRO A 325 -3.23 -2.64 -8.26
N GLU A 326 -1.94 -2.78 -7.97
CA GLU A 326 -1.27 -4.07 -7.91
C GLU A 326 -1.82 -4.93 -6.77
N TYR A 327 -1.95 -4.41 -5.56
CA TYR A 327 -2.56 -5.12 -4.43
C TYR A 327 -4.05 -5.43 -4.70
N TYR A 328 -4.81 -4.43 -5.14
CA TYR A 328 -6.25 -4.53 -5.37
C TYR A 328 -6.60 -5.53 -6.49
N TYR A 329 -5.97 -5.41 -7.65
CA TYR A 329 -6.32 -6.21 -8.84
C TYR A 329 -5.56 -7.54 -8.94
N THR A 330 -4.57 -7.82 -8.09
CA THR A 330 -3.93 -9.15 -8.04
C THR A 330 -4.52 -10.05 -6.95
N GLY A 331 -5.29 -9.50 -6.02
CA GLY A 331 -5.72 -10.23 -4.84
C GLY A 331 -4.60 -10.52 -3.84
N LEU A 332 -3.38 -10.02 -4.07
CA LEU A 332 -2.38 -9.79 -3.02
C LEU A 332 -2.85 -8.64 -2.13
N ASN A 333 -3.84 -8.94 -1.31
CA ASN A 333 -3.95 -8.25 -0.05
C ASN A 333 -2.88 -8.85 0.85
N ASP A 334 -2.15 -8.00 1.56
CA ASP A 334 -1.06 -8.46 2.39
C ASP A 334 -1.53 -9.62 3.28
N VAL A 335 -0.74 -10.69 3.32
CA VAL A 335 -0.99 -11.79 4.26
C VAL A 335 -0.80 -11.32 5.70
N ASP A 336 -0.12 -10.18 5.87
CA ASP A 336 -0.24 -9.37 7.07
C ASP A 336 -1.63 -8.73 7.11
N PRO A 337 -2.54 -9.16 8.01
CA PRO A 337 -3.88 -8.59 8.12
C PRO A 337 -3.84 -7.07 8.26
N ASP A 338 -4.53 -6.36 7.37
CA ASP A 338 -4.70 -4.92 7.43
C ASP A 338 -5.80 -4.56 8.44
N PRO A 339 -5.51 -3.81 9.53
CA PRO A 339 -6.50 -3.43 10.53
C PRO A 339 -7.59 -2.50 9.97
N ARG A 340 -7.41 -1.91 8.78
CA ARG A 340 -8.34 -0.96 8.14
C ARG A 340 -9.50 -1.62 7.41
N VAL A 341 -9.43 -2.92 7.13
CA VAL A 341 -10.33 -3.58 6.18
C VAL A 341 -11.27 -4.54 6.91
N GLU A 342 -12.58 -4.31 6.75
CA GLU A 342 -13.59 -5.26 7.23
C GLU A 342 -13.49 -6.58 6.45
N ASP A 343 -13.41 -7.68 7.17
CA ASP A 343 -13.08 -9.01 6.62
C ASP A 343 -14.11 -9.52 5.59
N GLU A 344 -15.33 -8.94 5.54
CA GLU A 344 -16.33 -9.21 4.50
C GLU A 344 -15.91 -8.75 3.10
N TYR A 345 -15.15 -7.66 3.00
CA TYR A 345 -14.67 -7.10 1.73
C TYR A 345 -13.83 -8.10 0.94
N TYR A 346 -12.86 -8.74 1.61
CA TYR A 346 -12.03 -9.77 1.00
C TYR A 346 -12.76 -11.10 0.83
N LYS A 347 -13.64 -11.48 1.79
CA LYS A 347 -14.46 -12.70 1.66
C LYS A 347 -15.39 -12.64 0.44
N ASN A 348 -15.96 -11.49 0.10
CA ASN A 348 -16.91 -11.36 -1.00
C ASN A 348 -16.21 -11.19 -2.36
N LYS A 349 -15.14 -10.38 -2.46
CA LYS A 349 -14.43 -10.22 -3.73
C LYS A 349 -13.57 -11.43 -4.10
N GLY A 350 -12.89 -12.06 -3.13
CA GLY A 350 -12.17 -13.32 -3.36
C GLY A 350 -13.10 -14.45 -3.84
N LYS A 351 -14.30 -14.58 -3.25
CA LYS A 351 -15.29 -15.57 -3.71
C LYS A 351 -15.84 -15.28 -5.11
N ASN A 352 -16.09 -14.03 -5.46
CA ASN A 352 -16.65 -13.69 -6.78
C ASN A 352 -15.60 -13.71 -7.92
N LEU A 353 -14.33 -13.42 -7.61
CA LEU A 353 -13.23 -13.58 -8.57
C LEU A 353 -12.93 -15.07 -8.85
N PHE A 354 -13.07 -15.93 -7.83
CA PHE A 354 -12.64 -17.34 -7.87
C PHE A 354 -13.79 -18.36 -7.78
N SER A 355 -15.05 -17.96 -7.98
CA SER A 355 -16.14 -18.92 -8.06
C SER A 355 -16.03 -19.75 -9.34
N SER A 356 -16.14 -21.07 -9.19
CA SER A 356 -15.98 -22.05 -10.27
C SER A 356 -17.16 -22.10 -11.26
N ASP A 357 -18.07 -21.14 -11.22
CA ASP A 357 -19.24 -21.04 -12.10
C ASP A 357 -18.94 -20.36 -13.44
N ARG A 358 -17.68 -20.00 -13.71
CA ARG A 358 -17.20 -19.62 -15.06
C ARG A 358 -17.12 -20.88 -15.95
N LYS A 359 -18.24 -21.18 -16.63
CA LYS A 359 -18.33 -22.16 -17.74
C LYS A 359 -17.97 -21.56 -19.08
#